data_AF-A0A3M2XYG9-F1
#
_entry.id   AF-A0A3M2XYG9-F1
#
_cell.length_a   1.000
_cell.length_b   1.000
_cell.length_c   1.000
_cell.angle_alpha   90.00
_cell.angle_beta   90.00
_cell.angle_gamma   90.00
#
_symmetry.space_group_name_H-M   'P 1'
#
loop_
_entity.id
_entity.type
_entity.pdbx_description
1 polymer ?
#
loop_
_entity_poly.entity_id
_entity_poly.type
_entity_poly.pdbx_seq_one_letter_code
_entity_poly.pdbx_strand_id
1 'polypeptide(L)'
;SLNMPKLAQEAKLLPKKHEFDSHFAIAPNIISNKIKRQIRLAENLDLRINGEIENYEKMFATGDDDGRKYLKIYSKEGYDAFKKRDN
;
A
#
# COMPACT_ATOMS: atom_id res chain seq x y z
N SER A 1 -35.84 -10.07 34.92
CA SER A 1 -34.38 -10.09 35.16
C SER A 1 -33.71 -10.90 34.07
N LEU A 2 -32.62 -10.38 33.50
CA LEU A 2 -31.89 -11.08 32.44
C LEU A 2 -31.14 -12.29 33.02
N ASN A 3 -31.33 -13.48 32.44
CA ASN A 3 -30.69 -14.71 32.92
C ASN A 3 -29.36 -14.92 32.19
N MET A 4 -28.30 -14.30 32.73
CA MET A 4 -26.95 -14.30 32.17
C MET A 4 -26.36 -15.71 31.93
N PRO A 5 -26.55 -16.71 32.83
CA PRO A 5 -26.08 -18.07 32.59
C PRO A 5 -26.68 -18.72 31.35
N LYS A 6 -28.00 -18.56 31.14
CA LYS A 6 -28.71 -19.15 30.00
C LYS A 6 -28.25 -18.55 28.67
N LEU A 7 -28.09 -17.23 28.64
CA LEU A 7 -27.56 -16.51 27.46
C LEU A 7 -26.13 -16.94 27.12
N ALA A 8 -25.28 -17.16 28.11
CA ALA A 8 -23.91 -17.61 27.88
C ALA A 8 -23.84 -19.05 27.30
N GLN A 9 -24.77 -19.92 27.71
CA GLN A 9 -24.86 -21.27 27.15
C GLN A 9 -25.39 -21.25 25.70
N GLU A 10 -26.41 -20.44 25.43
CA GLU A 10 -26.96 -20.27 24.07
C GLU A 10 -25.93 -19.66 23.11
N ALA A 11 -25.16 -18.65 23.56
CA ALA A 11 -24.10 -18.03 22.76
C ALA A 11 -23.01 -19.02 22.32
N LYS A 12 -22.64 -19.97 23.19
CA LYS A 12 -21.65 -21.03 22.85
C LYS A 12 -22.17 -22.03 21.82
N LEU A 13 -23.49 -22.14 21.65
CA LEU A 13 -24.11 -23.05 20.69
C LEU A 13 -24.39 -22.40 19.33
N LEU A 14 -24.35 -21.07 19.24
CA LEU A 14 -24.58 -20.30 18.01
C LEU A 14 -23.67 -20.68 16.84
N PRO A 15 -22.34 -20.94 17.02
CA PRO A 15 -21.46 -21.28 15.90
C PRO A 15 -21.82 -22.58 15.17
N LYS A 16 -22.61 -23.45 15.82
CA LYS A 16 -23.04 -24.74 15.27
C LYS A 16 -24.44 -24.73 14.65
N LYS A 17 -25.24 -23.69 14.93
CA LYS A 17 -26.68 -23.67 14.64
C LYS A 17 -27.05 -22.78 13.45
N HIS A 18 -26.22 -21.79 13.17
CA HIS A 18 -26.20 -21.02 11.93
C HIS A 18 -24.75 -21.05 11.47
N GLU A 19 -24.51 -21.18 10.17
CA GLU A 19 -23.19 -21.27 9.53
C GLU A 19 -22.34 -20.02 9.81
N PHE A 20 -21.91 -19.88 11.07
CA PHE A 20 -21.19 -18.74 11.58
C PHE A 20 -19.78 -18.86 11.02
N ASP A 21 -19.45 -17.98 10.09
CA ASP A 21 -18.15 -18.00 9.44
C ASP A 21 -17.05 -17.73 10.49
N SER A 22 -16.40 -18.79 10.95
CA SER A 22 -15.24 -18.69 11.84
C SER A 22 -14.00 -18.18 11.10
N HIS A 23 -14.09 -18.04 9.77
CA HIS A 23 -13.13 -17.28 9.00
C HIS A 23 -13.59 -15.83 9.04
N PHE A 24 -13.12 -15.09 10.03
CA PHE A 24 -12.78 -13.71 9.75
C PHE A 24 -11.69 -13.75 8.67
N ALA A 25 -12.10 -13.87 7.40
CA ALA A 25 -11.22 -13.60 6.30
C ALA A 25 -10.85 -12.13 6.46
N ILE A 26 -9.56 -11.86 6.71
CA ILE A 26 -9.03 -10.51 6.57
C ILE A 26 -9.43 -10.09 5.17
N ALA A 27 -10.46 -9.24 5.04
CA ALA A 27 -10.92 -8.82 3.74
C ALA A 27 -9.78 -8.03 3.11
N PRO A 28 -9.10 -8.54 2.06
CA PRO A 28 -8.01 -7.80 1.43
C PRO A 28 -8.53 -6.50 0.80
N ASN A 29 -9.86 -6.40 0.62
CA ASN A 29 -10.56 -5.20 0.18
C ASN A 29 -10.51 -4.04 1.21
N ILE A 30 -10.05 -4.30 2.45
CA ILE A 30 -9.73 -3.29 3.47
C ILE A 30 -8.19 -3.07 3.57
N ILE A 31 -7.39 -3.73 2.71
CA ILE A 31 -5.99 -3.35 2.51
C ILE A 31 -6.01 -2.02 1.75
N SER A 32 -6.07 -0.95 2.54
CA SER A 32 -5.61 0.40 2.25
C SER A 32 -5.73 0.79 0.78
N ASN A 33 -6.91 1.28 0.41
CA ASN A 33 -7.12 2.35 -0.56
C ASN A 33 -5.86 2.65 -1.39
N LYS A 34 -5.61 1.83 -2.43
CA LYS A 34 -4.45 1.86 -3.34
C LYS A 34 -3.94 3.30 -3.42
N ILE A 35 -2.83 3.61 -2.75
CA ILE A 35 -2.27 4.97 -2.73
C ILE A 35 -1.80 5.26 -4.16
N LYS A 36 -2.72 5.73 -4.99
CA LYS A 36 -2.48 6.17 -6.36
C LYS A 36 -2.09 7.63 -6.27
N ARG A 37 -0.82 7.86 -5.93
CA ARG A 37 -0.27 9.21 -5.89
C ARG A 37 0.38 9.48 -7.24
N GLN A 38 -0.13 10.47 -7.97
CA GLN A 38 0.50 11.02 -9.16
C GLN A 38 1.14 12.36 -8.80
N ILE A 39 2.43 12.49 -9.08
CA ILE A 39 3.22 13.68 -8.80
C ILE A 39 3.74 14.19 -10.14
N ARG A 40 3.34 15.42 -10.52
CA ARG A 40 3.85 16.08 -11.72
C ARG A 40 5.28 16.57 -11.46
N LEU A 41 6.23 16.10 -12.27
CA LEU A 41 7.65 16.47 -12.16
C LEU A 41 8.05 17.55 -13.17
N ALA A 42 7.46 17.53 -14.38
CA ALA A 42 7.68 18.53 -15.42
C ALA A 42 6.45 18.64 -16.35
N GLU A 43 6.54 19.46 -17.40
CA GLU A 43 5.41 19.74 -18.30
C GLU A 43 4.81 18.47 -18.92
N ASN A 44 5.61 17.44 -19.17
CA ASN A 44 5.22 16.15 -19.76
C ASN A 44 5.81 14.93 -19.03
N LEU A 45 6.07 15.06 -17.72
CA LEU A 45 6.69 14.01 -16.92
C LEU A 45 5.97 13.87 -15.58
N ASP A 46 5.38 12.69 -15.36
CA ASP A 46 4.68 12.35 -14.13
C ASP A 46 5.30 11.11 -13.46
N LEU A 47 5.36 11.12 -12.13
CA LEU A 47 5.67 9.94 -11.33
C LEU A 47 4.38 9.38 -10.71
N ARG A 48 4.07 8.13 -11.05
CA ARG A 48 2.90 7.43 -10.54
C ARG A 48 3.31 6.33 -9.57
N ILE A 49 2.90 6.48 -8.32
CA ILE A 49 3.07 5.49 -7.27
C ILE A 49 1.78 4.68 -7.20
N ASN A 50 1.88 3.36 -7.40
CA ASN A 50 0.71 2.47 -7.51
C ASN A 50 0.41 1.68 -6.23
N GLY A 51 1.25 1.81 -5.20
CA GLY A 51 1.17 1.03 -3.97
C GLY A 51 2.05 1.62 -2.87
N GLU A 52 2.14 0.90 -1.76
CA GLU A 52 2.97 1.28 -0.63
C GLU A 52 4.46 1.18 -0.97
N ILE A 53 5.25 2.14 -0.48
CA ILE A 53 6.70 2.16 -0.64
C ILE A 53 7.32 1.87 0.71
N GLU A 54 7.66 0.61 0.96
CA GLU A 54 8.19 0.16 2.26
C GLU A 54 9.55 0.78 2.60
N ASN A 55 10.34 1.19 1.61
CA ASN A 55 11.71 1.69 1.79
C ASN A 55 11.94 3.00 1.03
N TYR A 56 11.17 4.04 1.33
CA TYR A 56 11.23 5.34 0.65
C TYR A 56 12.66 5.90 0.56
N GLU A 57 13.38 5.93 1.69
CA GLU A 57 14.77 6.45 1.78
C GLU A 57 15.79 5.67 0.94
N LYS A 58 15.54 4.38 0.68
CA LYS A 58 16.45 3.56 -0.17
C LYS A 58 16.11 3.67 -1.65
N MET A 59 14.86 4.01 -1.97
CA MET A 59 14.35 4.05 -3.33
C MET A 59 14.47 5.44 -3.95
N PHE A 60 14.35 6.49 -3.14
CA PHE A 60 14.40 7.88 -3.58
C PHE A 60 15.51 8.63 -2.87
N ALA A 61 16.22 9.48 -3.62
CA ALA A 61 17.10 10.48 -3.04
C ALA A 61 16.83 11.83 -3.70
N THR A 62 16.75 12.88 -2.90
CA THR A 62 16.58 14.25 -3.38
C THR A 62 17.84 15.06 -3.12
N GLY A 63 18.07 16.06 -3.94
CA GLY A 63 19.14 17.02 -3.70
C GLY A 63 18.92 18.32 -4.44
N ASP A 64 19.87 19.21 -4.24
CA ASP A 64 19.92 20.53 -4.86
C ASP A 64 21.33 20.71 -5.43
N ASP A 65 21.42 21.01 -6.71
CA ASP A 65 22.67 21.29 -7.42
C ASP A 65 22.59 22.72 -7.97
N ASP A 66 23.19 23.66 -7.24
CA ASP A 66 23.22 25.09 -7.59
C ASP A 66 21.83 25.70 -7.87
N GLY A 67 20.85 25.40 -7.02
CA GLY A 67 19.47 25.84 -7.16
C GLY A 67 18.61 24.92 -8.02
N ARG A 68 19.21 23.91 -8.67
CA ARG A 68 18.52 22.90 -9.46
C ARG A 68 18.17 21.69 -8.59
N LYS A 69 16.92 21.64 -8.15
CA LYS A 69 16.40 20.49 -7.39
C LYS A 69 16.26 19.26 -8.29
N TYR A 70 16.63 18.11 -7.77
CA TYR A 70 16.53 16.83 -8.46
C TYR A 70 15.94 15.73 -7.58
N LEU A 71 15.39 14.71 -8.26
CA LEU A 71 14.94 13.45 -7.69
C LEU A 71 15.69 12.30 -8.37
N LYS A 72 16.40 11.48 -7.60
CA LYS A 72 17.01 10.21 -8.02
C LYS A 72 16.10 9.06 -7.60
N ILE A 73 15.88 8.14 -8.52
CA ILE A 73 15.11 6.91 -8.27
C ILE A 73 16.06 5.73 -8.52
N TYR A 74 16.32 4.95 -7.48
CA TYR A 74 17.19 3.78 -7.57
C TYR A 74 16.40 2.59 -8.11
N SER A 75 16.46 2.40 -9.43
CA SER A 75 15.82 1.28 -10.14
C SER A 75 16.71 0.81 -11.27
N LYS A 76 16.94 -0.50 -11.35
CA LYS A 76 17.71 -1.12 -12.44
C LYS A 76 17.03 -0.89 -13.79
N GLU A 77 15.72 -1.16 -13.87
CA GLU A 77 14.95 -0.98 -15.12
C GLU A 77 14.89 0.48 -15.54
N GLY A 78 14.70 1.40 -14.58
CA GLY A 78 14.76 2.84 -14.84
C GLY A 78 16.13 3.26 -15.38
N TYR A 79 17.21 2.78 -14.76
CA TYR A 79 18.56 3.04 -15.27
C TYR A 79 18.74 2.52 -16.69
N ASP A 80 18.34 1.28 -16.98
CA ASP A 80 18.49 0.70 -18.31
C ASP A 80 17.67 1.43 -19.39
N ALA A 81 16.52 2.00 -19.01
CA ALA A 81 15.67 2.78 -19.91
C ALA A 81 16.23 4.19 -20.21
N PHE A 82 16.87 4.83 -19.22
CA PHE A 82 17.32 6.23 -19.29
C PHE A 82 18.84 6.41 -19.42
N LYS A 83 19.65 5.35 -19.27
CA LYS A 83 21.09 5.41 -19.51
C LYS A 83 21.31 5.89 -20.94
N LYS A 84 22.20 6.88 -21.11
CA LYS A 84 22.57 7.36 -22.43
C LYS A 84 23.05 6.16 -23.25
N ARG A 85 22.41 5.93 -24.40
CA ARG A 85 22.99 5.10 -25.44
C ARG A 85 24.01 5.98 -26.11
N ASP A 86 25.28 5.75 -25.82
CA ASP A 86 26.35 6.32 -26.62
C ASP A 86 26.16 5.80 -28.05
N ASN A 87 25.85 6.72 -28.97
CA ASN A 87 25.88 6.47 -30.41
C ASN A 87 27.31 6.72 -30.91
#